data_AF-A0A367V3B6-F1
#
_entry.id   AF-A0A367V3B6-F1
#
_cell.length_a   1.000
_cell.length_b   1.000
_cell.length_c   1.000
_cell.angle_alpha   90.00
_cell.angle_beta   90.00
_cell.angle_gamma   90.00
#
_symmetry.space_group_name_H-M   'P 1'
#
loop_
_entity.id
_entity.type
_entity.pdbx_description
1 polymer ?
#
loop_
_entity_poly.entity_id
_entity_poly.type
_entity_poly.pdbx_seq_one_letter_code
_entity_poly.pdbx_strand_id
1 'polypeptide(L)'
;MQELIELSWQTQVVIVGGYLSYVLAYAGMRSDHKAIDSVSIILCFGGVGLVAIQTLEQLVAETCVFRDTIVGVGAVVIPLLVAVAWRKFLRDKWLSFWRWAGVSDEDGLATAWNTIIQKRGLVYTQINVTKKDGTELECWPLEPFNNDPNGPCVLGADGSIGLYVTHITRNGQDRREVNKLRDDNGVRITYIPKDEIAEVDLRRSYKPKNKQG
;
A
#
# COMPACT_ATOMS: atom_id res chain seq x y z
N MET A 1 2.82 7.84 30.65
CA MET A 1 1.87 6.72 30.45
C MET A 1 0.67 6.80 31.38
N GLN A 2 0.82 7.24 32.64
CA GLN A 2 -0.32 7.45 33.55
C GLN A 2 -1.29 8.53 33.07
N GLU A 3 -0.80 9.64 32.51
CA GLU A 3 -1.68 10.71 31.98
C GLU A 3 -2.62 10.25 30.85
N LEU A 4 -2.23 9.27 30.02
CA LEU A 4 -3.09 8.74 28.95
C LEU A 4 -4.28 7.92 29.48
N ILE A 5 -4.14 7.33 30.67
CA ILE A 5 -5.19 6.54 31.32
C ILE A 5 -6.19 7.47 32.04
N GLU A 6 -5.76 8.68 32.42
CA GLU A 6 -6.60 9.70 33.04
C GLU A 6 -7.49 10.48 32.05
N LEU A 7 -7.27 10.32 30.74
CA LEU A 7 -8.13 10.92 29.73
C LEU A 7 -9.54 10.31 29.74
N SER A 8 -10.53 11.13 29.40
CA SER A 8 -11.92 10.68 29.19
C SER A 8 -11.96 9.47 28.25
N TRP A 9 -12.83 8.50 28.57
CA TRP A 9 -13.02 7.28 27.78
C TRP A 9 -13.31 7.61 26.31
N GLN A 10 -14.00 8.72 26.04
CA GLN A 10 -14.28 9.21 24.68
C GLN A 10 -13.00 9.54 23.93
N THR A 11 -12.04 10.20 24.59
CA THR A 11 -10.77 10.57 23.96
C THR A 11 -9.89 9.35 23.72
N GLN A 12 -9.91 8.35 24.61
CA GLN A 12 -9.19 7.09 24.41
C GLN A 12 -9.72 6.33 23.19
N VAL A 13 -11.05 6.19 23.08
CA VAL A 13 -11.70 5.52 21.94
C VAL A 13 -11.38 6.24 20.62
N VAL A 14 -11.36 7.57 20.64
CA VAL A 14 -11.04 8.42 19.50
C VAL A 14 -9.58 8.29 19.06
N ILE A 15 -8.63 8.27 20.01
CA ILE A 15 -7.20 8.10 19.70
C ILE A 15 -6.95 6.71 19.12
N VAL A 16 -7.52 5.67 19.75
CA VAL A 16 -7.36 4.27 19.29
C VAL A 16 -8.03 4.07 17.93
N GLY A 17 -9.26 4.57 17.75
CA GLY A 17 -9.98 4.51 16.49
C GLY A 17 -9.26 5.26 15.37
N GLY A 18 -8.79 6.48 15.65
CA GLY A 18 -7.99 7.29 14.73
C GLY A 18 -6.69 6.61 14.32
N TYR A 19 -5.99 5.97 15.27
CA TYR A 19 -4.79 5.19 15.00
C TYR A 19 -5.08 4.00 14.09
N LEU A 20 -6.10 3.20 14.39
CA LEU A 20 -6.48 2.05 13.56
C LEU A 20 -6.92 2.48 12.15
N SER A 21 -7.63 3.59 12.03
CA SER A 21 -8.00 4.20 10.76
C SER A 21 -6.78 4.65 9.95
N TYR A 22 -5.82 5.32 10.58
CA TYR A 22 -4.54 5.68 9.95
C TYR A 22 -3.80 4.43 9.47
N VAL A 23 -3.73 3.41 10.33
CA VAL A 23 -3.10 2.12 10.03
C VAL A 23 -3.75 1.51 8.78
N LEU A 24 -5.07 1.48 8.72
CA LEU A 24 -5.81 0.86 7.62
C LEU A 24 -5.75 1.68 6.32
N ALA A 25 -5.87 3.01 6.41
CA ALA A 25 -5.81 3.92 5.26
C ALA A 25 -4.44 3.87 4.57
N TYR A 26 -3.36 3.79 5.36
CA TYR A 26 -1.97 3.89 4.88
C TYR A 26 -1.17 2.59 5.00
N ALA A 27 -1.81 1.43 5.18
CA ALA A 27 -1.08 0.16 5.27
C ALA A 27 -0.25 -0.10 3.99
N GLY A 28 1.06 -0.24 4.15
CA GLY A 28 2.03 -0.43 3.05
C GLY A 28 2.62 0.86 2.47
N MET A 29 2.28 2.04 3.01
CA MET A 29 2.76 3.36 2.52
C MET A 29 3.32 4.25 3.64
N ARG A 30 3.51 3.73 4.85
CA ARG A 30 3.82 4.55 6.04
C ARG A 30 5.28 5.00 6.13
N SER A 31 6.16 4.48 5.27
CA SER A 31 7.61 4.62 5.38
C SER A 31 8.09 6.07 5.39
N ASP A 32 7.32 6.99 4.78
CA ASP A 32 7.76 8.35 4.50
C ASP A 32 7.00 9.44 5.29
N HIS A 33 6.05 9.07 6.16
CA HIS A 33 5.31 10.08 6.92
C HIS A 33 6.12 10.58 8.11
N LYS A 34 6.30 11.90 8.23
CA LYS A 34 6.89 12.47 9.45
C LYS A 34 5.98 12.16 10.65
N ALA A 35 6.58 12.06 11.83
CA ALA A 35 5.84 11.78 13.06
C ALA A 35 4.68 12.77 13.27
N ILE A 36 4.92 14.06 12.97
CA ILE A 36 3.91 15.11 13.07
C ILE A 36 2.74 14.91 12.09
N ASP A 37 3.01 14.47 10.87
CA ASP A 37 1.99 14.21 9.86
C ASP A 37 1.14 13.00 10.27
N SER A 38 1.78 11.97 10.80
CA SER A 38 1.09 10.77 11.29
C SER A 38 0.16 11.09 12.45
N VAL A 39 0.63 11.87 13.44
CA VAL A 39 -0.22 12.32 14.56
C VAL A 39 -1.37 13.18 14.06
N SER A 40 -1.13 14.09 13.11
CA SER A 40 -2.16 14.95 12.56
C SER A 40 -3.24 14.16 11.83
N ILE A 41 -2.86 13.15 11.04
CA ILE A 41 -3.80 12.26 10.35
C ILE A 41 -4.62 11.43 11.36
N ILE A 42 -3.97 10.91 12.41
CA ILE A 42 -4.64 10.19 13.50
C ILE A 42 -5.70 11.08 14.15
N LEU A 43 -5.38 12.35 14.41
CA LEU A 43 -6.32 13.32 14.98
C LEU A 43 -7.45 13.66 14.01
N CYS A 44 -7.21 13.76 12.71
CA CYS A 44 -8.26 13.97 11.70
C CYS A 44 -9.27 12.82 11.68
N PHE A 45 -8.80 11.56 11.65
CA PHE A 45 -9.70 10.40 11.73
C PHE A 45 -10.36 10.28 13.11
N GLY A 46 -9.65 10.65 14.17
CA GLY A 46 -10.21 10.74 15.51
C GLY A 46 -11.35 11.77 15.60
N GLY A 47 -11.20 12.93 14.95
CA GLY A 47 -12.24 13.95 14.84
C GLY A 47 -13.51 13.43 14.17
N VAL A 48 -13.38 12.58 13.15
CA VAL A 48 -14.52 11.86 12.56
C VAL A 48 -15.20 10.96 13.59
N GLY A 49 -14.42 10.30 14.46
CA GLY A 49 -14.93 9.51 15.58
C GLY A 49 -15.71 10.35 16.60
N LEU A 50 -15.25 11.56 16.92
CA LEU A 50 -15.98 12.49 17.80
C LEU A 50 -17.32 12.93 17.20
N VAL A 51 -17.33 13.26 15.90
CA VAL A 51 -18.58 13.60 15.19
C VAL A 51 -19.52 12.40 15.16
N ALA A 52 -18.99 11.19 14.97
CA ALA A 52 -19.78 9.96 15.04
C ALA A 52 -20.39 9.74 16.42
N ILE A 53 -19.66 9.99 17.51
CA ILE A 53 -20.18 9.93 18.87
C ILE A 53 -21.36 10.90 19.03
N GLN A 54 -21.17 12.18 18.69
CA GLN A 54 -22.22 13.20 18.86
C GLN A 54 -23.49 12.90 18.05
N THR A 55 -23.32 12.42 16.81
CA THR A 55 -24.45 12.09 15.93
C THR A 55 -25.18 10.82 16.38
N LEU A 56 -24.46 9.78 16.82
CA LEU A 56 -25.06 8.56 17.37
C LEU A 56 -25.75 8.80 18.70
N GLU A 57 -25.19 9.65 19.56
CA GLU A 57 -25.80 10.02 20.85
C GLU A 57 -27.15 10.73 20.67
N GLN A 58 -27.33 11.47 19.58
CA GLN A 58 -28.59 12.13 19.21
C GLN A 58 -29.59 11.18 18.52
N LEU A 59 -29.10 10.16 17.81
CA LEU A 59 -29.96 9.22 17.07
C LEU A 59 -30.43 8.04 17.92
N VAL A 60 -29.64 7.61 18.91
CA VAL A 60 -29.97 6.48 19.78
C VAL A 60 -30.84 6.99 20.93
N ALA A 61 -32.10 6.54 20.98
CA ALA A 61 -33.04 6.87 22.03
C ALA A 61 -32.47 6.54 23.42
N GLU A 62 -32.69 7.45 24.39
CA GLU A 62 -32.20 7.31 25.78
C GLU A 62 -32.67 6.04 26.49
N THR A 63 -33.70 5.37 25.95
CA THR A 63 -34.27 4.12 26.48
C THR A 63 -33.49 2.85 26.14
N CYS A 64 -32.41 2.93 25.36
CA CYS A 64 -31.61 1.77 24.99
C CYS A 64 -30.55 1.42 26.05
N VAL A 65 -30.66 0.23 26.65
CA VAL A 65 -29.74 -0.28 27.70
C VAL A 65 -28.28 -0.39 27.21
N PHE A 66 -28.07 -0.58 25.90
CA PHE A 66 -26.74 -0.71 25.28
C PHE A 66 -26.24 0.56 24.60
N ARG A 67 -26.83 1.73 24.88
CA ARG A 67 -26.50 3.00 24.24
C ARG A 67 -24.99 3.28 24.23
N ASP A 68 -24.35 3.20 25.39
CA ASP A 68 -22.93 3.53 25.52
C ASP A 68 -22.02 2.54 24.77
N THR A 69 -22.43 1.26 24.68
CA THR A 69 -21.72 0.24 23.91
C THR A 69 -21.88 0.48 22.40
N ILE A 70 -23.08 0.82 21.94
CA ILE A 70 -23.36 1.11 20.52
C ILE A 70 -22.61 2.36 20.08
N VAL A 71 -22.63 3.41 20.91
CA VAL A 71 -21.89 4.66 20.65
C VAL A 71 -20.39 4.40 20.63
N GLY A 72 -19.85 3.68 21.61
CA GLY A 72 -18.42 3.35 21.67
C GLY A 72 -17.95 2.50 20.48
N VAL A 73 -18.70 1.47 20.10
CA VAL A 73 -18.38 0.64 18.93
C VAL A 73 -18.52 1.46 17.65
N GLY A 74 -19.59 2.25 17.51
CA GLY A 74 -19.80 3.13 16.36
C GLY A 74 -18.69 4.15 16.19
N ALA A 75 -18.16 4.70 17.28
CA ALA A 75 -17.05 5.65 17.28
C ALA A 75 -15.75 5.08 16.71
N VAL A 76 -15.57 3.75 16.75
CA VAL A 76 -14.41 3.06 16.18
C VAL A 76 -14.70 2.60 14.75
N VAL A 77 -15.87 2.01 14.53
CA VAL A 77 -16.25 1.43 13.23
C VAL A 77 -16.45 2.50 12.16
N ILE A 78 -17.07 3.64 12.48
CA ILE A 78 -17.35 4.69 11.49
C ILE A 78 -16.04 5.29 10.93
N PRO A 79 -15.05 5.71 11.75
CA PRO A 79 -13.76 6.15 11.23
C PRO A 79 -13.03 5.08 10.42
N LEU A 80 -13.18 3.79 10.78
CA LEU A 80 -12.58 2.69 10.01
C LEU A 80 -13.20 2.57 8.62
N LEU A 81 -14.53 2.65 8.52
CA LEU A 81 -15.24 2.63 7.24
C LEU A 81 -14.86 3.84 6.38
N VAL A 82 -14.73 5.02 6.99
CA VAL A 82 -14.25 6.24 6.31
C VAL A 82 -12.82 6.05 5.82
N ALA A 83 -11.93 5.43 6.61
CA ALA A 83 -10.57 5.11 6.19
C ALA A 83 -10.52 4.12 5.01
N VAL A 84 -11.38 3.09 5.01
CA VAL A 84 -11.52 2.16 3.87
C VAL A 84 -12.04 2.88 2.63
N ALA A 85 -13.07 3.70 2.78
CA ALA A 85 -13.65 4.48 1.69
C ALA A 85 -12.61 5.47 1.12
N TRP A 86 -11.83 6.11 2.00
CA TRP A 86 -10.72 6.98 1.63
C TRP A 86 -9.71 6.26 0.76
N ARG A 87 -9.26 5.08 1.22
CA ARG A 87 -8.28 4.26 0.53
C ARG A 87 -8.78 3.71 -0.82
N LYS A 88 -10.07 3.39 -0.93
CA LYS A 88 -10.61 2.71 -2.12
C LYS A 88 -11.14 3.67 -3.18
N PHE A 89 -11.67 4.82 -2.80
CA PHE A 89 -12.41 5.70 -3.71
C PHE A 89 -12.03 7.17 -3.63
N LEU A 90 -11.90 7.73 -2.42
CA LEU A 90 -11.69 9.18 -2.33
C LEU A 90 -10.30 9.57 -2.77
N ARG A 91 -9.26 8.77 -2.52
CA ARG A 91 -7.89 9.13 -2.91
C ARG A 91 -7.77 9.45 -4.41
N ASP A 92 -8.26 8.56 -5.27
CA ASP A 92 -8.17 8.72 -6.74
C ASP A 92 -9.01 9.91 -7.22
N LYS A 93 -10.20 10.10 -6.65
CA LYS A 93 -11.07 11.23 -6.97
C LYS A 93 -10.53 12.57 -6.46
N TRP A 94 -9.93 12.57 -5.27
CA TRP A 94 -9.35 13.75 -4.63
C TRP A 94 -8.15 14.24 -5.43
N LEU A 95 -7.24 13.34 -5.83
CA LEU A 95 -6.14 13.67 -6.74
C LEU A 95 -6.67 14.21 -8.08
N SER A 96 -7.68 13.57 -8.67
CA SER A 96 -8.30 14.07 -9.89
C SER A 96 -8.95 15.45 -9.73
N PHE A 97 -9.54 15.73 -8.56
CA PHE A 97 -10.16 17.02 -8.26
C PHE A 97 -9.12 18.13 -8.12
N TRP A 98 -8.01 17.90 -7.41
CA TRP A 98 -6.93 18.88 -7.26
C TRP A 98 -6.16 19.13 -8.56
N ARG A 99 -6.02 18.09 -9.40
CA ARG A 99 -5.49 18.25 -10.77
C ARG A 99 -6.42 19.08 -11.64
N TRP A 100 -7.73 18.86 -11.55
CA TRP A 100 -8.73 19.70 -12.22
C TRP A 100 -8.71 21.15 -11.70
N ALA A 101 -8.50 21.34 -10.40
CA ALA A 101 -8.36 22.65 -9.78
C ALA A 101 -7.01 23.35 -10.11
N GLY A 102 -6.10 22.70 -10.83
CA GLY A 102 -4.82 23.26 -11.26
C GLY A 102 -3.82 23.52 -10.13
N VAL A 103 -4.02 22.89 -8.95
CA VAL A 103 -3.23 23.18 -7.75
C VAL A 103 -1.95 22.35 -7.67
N SER A 104 -1.93 21.14 -8.27
CA SER A 104 -0.71 20.34 -8.36
C SER A 104 -0.81 19.25 -9.44
N ASP A 105 0.28 19.08 -10.19
CA ASP A 105 0.50 17.97 -11.12
C ASP A 105 1.32 16.81 -10.49
N GLU A 106 1.67 16.92 -9.21
CA GLU A 106 2.41 15.89 -8.47
C GLU A 106 1.48 14.80 -7.95
N ASP A 107 1.81 13.52 -8.19
CA ASP A 107 1.00 12.35 -7.80
C ASP A 107 0.97 12.08 -6.26
N GLY A 108 1.50 12.99 -5.44
CA GLY A 108 1.48 12.94 -3.98
C GLY A 108 2.24 11.76 -3.36
N LEU A 109 3.10 11.10 -4.14
CA LEU A 109 3.97 10.01 -3.70
C LEU A 109 5.41 10.50 -3.67
N ALA A 110 6.11 10.16 -2.58
CA ALA A 110 7.46 10.67 -2.31
C ALA A 110 8.49 10.32 -3.41
N THR A 111 8.26 9.26 -4.19
CA THR A 111 9.17 8.81 -5.23
C THR A 111 8.42 8.27 -6.45
N ALA A 112 9.03 8.40 -7.63
CA ALA A 112 8.52 7.80 -8.86
C ALA A 112 8.39 6.27 -8.75
N TRP A 113 9.28 5.63 -7.98
CA TRP A 113 9.21 4.21 -7.63
C TRP A 113 7.88 3.88 -6.94
N ASN A 114 7.51 4.65 -5.91
CA ASN A 114 6.25 4.46 -5.19
C ASN A 114 5.04 4.61 -6.12
N THR A 115 5.08 5.56 -7.07
CA THR A 115 4.02 5.70 -8.10
C THR A 115 3.92 4.47 -8.99
N ILE A 116 5.06 3.89 -9.36
CA ILE A 116 5.13 2.74 -10.26
C ILE A 116 4.59 1.46 -9.60
N ILE A 117 4.94 1.21 -8.33
CA ILE A 117 4.56 -0.03 -7.63
C ILE A 117 3.14 0.01 -7.05
N GLN A 118 2.61 1.20 -6.73
CA GLN A 118 1.30 1.33 -6.07
C GLN A 118 0.13 1.43 -7.06
N LYS A 119 0.40 1.63 -8.36
CA LYS A 119 -0.64 1.77 -9.37
C LYS A 119 -1.38 0.45 -9.59
N ARG A 120 -2.63 0.39 -9.14
CA ARG A 120 -3.50 -0.79 -9.24
C ARG A 120 -4.01 -1.01 -10.68
N GLY A 121 -4.30 -2.27 -11.03
CA GLY A 121 -4.93 -2.64 -12.30
C GLY A 121 -3.98 -2.89 -13.48
N LEU A 122 -2.67 -2.83 -13.24
CA LEU A 122 -1.63 -3.16 -14.21
C LEU A 122 -1.09 -4.57 -13.94
N VAL A 123 -0.69 -5.26 -15.00
CA VAL A 123 -0.01 -6.56 -14.92
C VAL A 123 1.43 -6.36 -15.40
N TYR A 124 2.39 -6.80 -14.61
CA TYR A 124 3.80 -6.79 -15.01
C TYR A 124 4.06 -7.98 -15.93
N THR A 125 4.65 -7.73 -17.10
CA THR A 125 4.95 -8.77 -18.09
C THR A 125 6.43 -9.09 -18.16
N GLN A 126 7.29 -8.10 -17.89
CA GLN A 126 8.73 -8.21 -17.92
C GLN A 126 9.35 -7.26 -16.89
N ILE A 127 10.41 -7.72 -16.23
CA ILE A 127 11.23 -6.92 -15.33
C ILE A 127 12.69 -7.21 -15.63
N ASN A 128 13.45 -6.15 -15.89
CA ASN A 128 14.90 -6.22 -16.00
C ASN A 128 15.52 -5.35 -14.92
N VAL A 129 16.52 -5.88 -14.24
CA VAL A 129 17.26 -5.20 -13.18
C VAL A 129 18.72 -5.16 -13.57
N THR A 130 19.24 -3.98 -13.82
CA THR A 130 20.65 -3.76 -14.10
C THR A 130 21.36 -3.43 -12.79
N LYS A 131 22.31 -4.28 -12.42
CA LYS A 131 23.15 -4.07 -11.25
C LYS A 131 24.30 -3.11 -11.56
N LYS A 132 24.86 -2.49 -10.52
CA LYS A 132 26.02 -1.58 -10.62
C LYS A 132 27.29 -2.24 -11.18
N ASP A 133 27.40 -3.56 -11.09
CA ASP A 133 28.49 -4.33 -11.70
C ASP A 133 28.30 -4.58 -13.22
N GLY A 134 27.18 -4.10 -13.80
CA GLY A 134 26.82 -4.33 -15.20
C GLY A 134 26.16 -5.69 -15.46
N THR A 135 25.80 -6.45 -14.43
CA THR A 135 25.00 -7.67 -14.56
C THR A 135 23.52 -7.29 -14.71
N GLU A 136 22.87 -7.77 -15.76
CA GLU A 136 21.43 -7.63 -15.95
C GLU A 136 20.73 -8.94 -15.56
N LEU A 137 19.73 -8.81 -14.70
CA LEU A 137 18.85 -9.90 -14.27
C LEU A 137 17.47 -9.66 -14.85
N GLU A 138 16.99 -10.62 -15.64
CA GLU A 138 15.71 -10.51 -16.33
C GLU A 138 14.75 -11.61 -15.86
N CYS A 139 13.49 -11.22 -15.69
CA CYS A 139 12.36 -12.13 -15.65
C CYS A 139 11.45 -11.84 -16.84
N TRP A 140 11.37 -12.82 -17.74
CA TRP A 140 10.43 -12.84 -18.85
C TRP A 140 10.12 -14.29 -19.23
N PRO A 141 8.83 -14.67 -19.38
CA PRO A 141 7.62 -13.93 -18.98
C PRO A 141 7.37 -13.96 -17.46
N LEU A 142 6.70 -12.95 -16.88
CA LEU A 142 6.31 -12.95 -15.44
C LEU A 142 5.07 -13.79 -15.12
N GLU A 143 4.20 -14.02 -16.10
CA GLU A 143 2.91 -14.68 -15.92
C GLU A 143 2.99 -16.07 -15.23
N PRO A 144 3.96 -16.94 -15.55
CA PRO A 144 4.09 -18.25 -14.92
C PRO A 144 4.33 -18.20 -13.40
N PHE A 145 4.79 -17.07 -12.87
CA PHE A 145 5.12 -16.90 -11.45
C PHE A 145 3.97 -16.30 -10.64
N ASN A 146 2.84 -15.97 -11.27
CA ASN A 146 1.69 -15.34 -10.57
C ASN A 146 1.16 -16.14 -9.38
N ASN A 147 1.28 -17.46 -9.42
CA ASN A 147 0.78 -18.39 -8.38
C ASN A 147 1.90 -18.95 -7.49
N ASP A 148 3.13 -18.47 -7.63
CA ASP A 148 4.23 -18.88 -6.77
C ASP A 148 4.20 -18.17 -5.41
N PRO A 149 4.94 -18.64 -4.38
CA PRO A 149 4.79 -18.18 -3.00
C PRO A 149 4.92 -16.66 -2.80
N ASN A 150 5.70 -15.97 -3.64
CA ASN A 150 5.92 -14.52 -3.54
C ASN A 150 5.16 -13.72 -4.63
N GLY A 151 4.20 -14.34 -5.32
CA GLY A 151 3.58 -13.77 -6.52
C GLY A 151 4.60 -13.66 -7.66
N PRO A 152 4.35 -12.84 -8.70
CA PRO A 152 5.20 -12.78 -9.88
C PRO A 152 6.53 -12.04 -9.66
N CYS A 153 6.57 -11.11 -8.71
CA CYS A 153 7.75 -10.38 -8.25
C CYS A 153 7.44 -9.66 -6.93
N VAL A 154 8.49 -9.32 -6.19
CA VAL A 154 8.40 -8.50 -4.98
C VAL A 154 9.05 -7.16 -5.25
N LEU A 155 8.29 -6.07 -5.12
CA LEU A 155 8.78 -4.71 -5.26
C LEU A 155 8.73 -4.03 -3.89
N GLY A 156 9.88 -3.93 -3.24
CA GLY A 156 10.02 -3.33 -1.91
C GLY A 156 9.82 -1.83 -1.94
N ALA A 157 9.18 -1.26 -0.91
CA ALA A 157 9.02 0.19 -0.78
C ALA A 157 10.35 0.92 -0.59
N ASP A 158 11.38 0.20 -0.14
CA ASP A 158 12.77 0.67 0.01
C ASP A 158 13.55 0.69 -1.32
N GLY A 159 12.95 0.19 -2.41
CA GLY A 159 13.60 0.04 -3.72
C GLY A 159 14.26 -1.32 -3.94
N SER A 160 14.20 -2.25 -2.97
CA SER A 160 14.69 -3.61 -3.17
C SER A 160 13.75 -4.43 -4.07
N ILE A 161 14.29 -5.44 -4.74
CA ILE A 161 13.53 -6.28 -5.68
C ILE A 161 13.76 -7.75 -5.39
N GLY A 162 12.68 -8.51 -5.28
CA GLY A 162 12.68 -9.97 -5.35
C GLY A 162 12.22 -10.43 -6.73
N LEU A 163 13.07 -11.16 -7.44
CA LEU A 163 12.86 -11.54 -8.85
C LEU A 163 13.12 -13.03 -9.10
N TYR A 164 12.23 -13.68 -9.85
CA TYR A 164 12.51 -15.00 -10.44
C TYR A 164 13.34 -14.80 -11.71
N VAL A 165 14.64 -14.98 -11.60
CA VAL A 165 15.56 -14.68 -12.70
C VAL A 165 15.47 -15.79 -13.75
N THR A 166 14.90 -15.48 -14.91
CA THR A 166 14.85 -16.40 -16.06
C THR A 166 16.09 -16.26 -16.94
N HIS A 167 16.63 -15.04 -17.05
CA HIS A 167 17.81 -14.77 -17.86
C HIS A 167 18.83 -13.88 -17.13
N ILE A 168 20.11 -14.10 -17.43
CA ILE A 168 21.23 -13.33 -16.91
C ILE A 168 22.10 -12.90 -18.08
N THR A 169 22.37 -11.60 -18.16
CA THR A 169 23.37 -11.01 -19.07
C THR A 169 24.48 -10.44 -18.21
N ARG A 170 25.73 -10.84 -18.44
CA ARG A 170 26.89 -10.29 -17.71
C ARG A 170 27.72 -9.47 -18.66
N ASN A 171 27.83 -8.16 -18.42
CA ASN A 171 28.79 -7.23 -19.02
C ASN A 171 29.33 -7.66 -20.41
N GLY A 172 28.52 -7.46 -21.45
CA GLY A 172 28.88 -7.74 -22.85
C GLY A 172 28.83 -9.22 -23.28
N GLN A 173 28.44 -10.14 -22.40
CA GLN A 173 28.17 -11.54 -22.75
C GLN A 173 26.76 -11.73 -23.29
N ASP A 174 26.58 -12.79 -24.07
CA ASP A 174 25.25 -13.20 -24.53
C ASP A 174 24.32 -13.50 -23.36
N ARG A 175 23.04 -13.17 -23.57
CA ARG A 175 21.93 -13.48 -22.69
C ARG A 175 21.86 -14.99 -22.42
N ARG A 176 22.01 -15.40 -21.16
CA ARG A 176 21.96 -16.81 -20.76
C ARG A 176 20.68 -17.11 -20.01
N GLU A 177 19.99 -18.18 -20.40
CA GLU A 177 18.86 -18.70 -19.64
C GLU A 177 19.35 -19.39 -18.36
N VAL A 178 18.60 -19.17 -17.29
CA VAL A 178 18.86 -19.78 -15.98
C VAL A 178 18.31 -21.20 -15.97
N ASN A 179 19.23 -22.17 -15.93
CA ASN A 179 18.87 -23.56 -15.73
C ASN A 179 18.36 -23.79 -14.29
N LYS A 180 17.30 -24.61 -14.16
CA LYS A 180 16.71 -25.05 -12.87
C LYS A 180 16.17 -23.91 -12.00
N LEU A 181 15.29 -23.09 -12.56
CA LEU A 181 14.53 -22.13 -11.77
C LEU A 181 13.51 -22.81 -10.83
N ARG A 182 12.99 -23.97 -11.26
CA ARG A 182 12.14 -24.87 -10.48
C ARG A 182 12.83 -26.22 -10.32
N ASP A 183 12.84 -26.75 -9.10
CA ASP A 183 13.31 -28.08 -8.77
C ASP A 183 12.45 -28.70 -7.66
N ASP A 184 12.85 -29.88 -7.16
CA ASP A 184 12.14 -30.61 -6.10
C ASP A 184 12.06 -29.82 -4.78
N ASN A 185 12.90 -28.80 -4.60
CA ASN A 185 12.91 -27.92 -3.43
C ASN A 185 12.07 -26.64 -3.61
N GLY A 186 11.47 -26.46 -4.79
CA GLY A 186 10.57 -25.34 -5.09
C GLY A 186 11.09 -24.41 -6.18
N VAL A 187 10.78 -23.11 -6.04
CA VAL A 187 11.09 -22.08 -7.05
C VAL A 187 12.10 -21.10 -6.49
N ARG A 188 13.19 -20.87 -7.21
CA ARG A 188 14.25 -19.95 -6.76
C ARG A 188 13.89 -18.50 -7.05
N ILE A 189 13.77 -17.69 -5.99
CA ILE A 189 13.69 -16.24 -6.07
C ILE A 189 15.04 -15.61 -5.69
N THR A 190 15.43 -14.54 -6.38
CA THR A 190 16.65 -13.78 -6.10
C THR A 190 16.29 -12.46 -5.46
N TYR A 191 16.83 -12.19 -4.27
CA TYR A 191 16.75 -10.87 -3.64
C TYR A 191 17.88 -9.97 -4.15
N ILE A 192 17.53 -8.75 -4.53
CA ILE A 192 18.45 -7.73 -5.02
C ILE A 192 18.29 -6.49 -4.12
N PRO A 193 19.32 -6.15 -3.32
CA PRO A 193 19.26 -4.98 -2.45
C PRO A 193 19.31 -3.69 -3.27
N LYS A 194 18.60 -2.65 -2.81
CA LYS A 194 18.53 -1.34 -3.49
C LYS A 194 19.91 -0.76 -3.84
N ASP A 195 20.90 -1.00 -2.98
CA ASP A 195 22.23 -0.41 -3.11
C ASP A 195 23.05 -1.06 -4.23
N GLU A 196 22.65 -2.24 -4.72
CA GLU A 196 23.26 -2.90 -5.89
C GLU A 196 22.57 -2.56 -7.21
N ILE A 197 21.37 -1.95 -7.15
CA ILE A 197 20.57 -1.64 -8.33
C ILE A 197 21.07 -0.32 -8.94
N ALA A 198 21.37 -0.36 -10.24
CA ALA A 198 21.66 0.83 -11.03
C ALA A 198 20.39 1.32 -11.75
N GLU A 199 19.63 0.39 -12.34
CA GLU A 199 18.44 0.69 -13.13
C GLU A 199 17.42 -0.45 -13.07
N VAL A 200 16.14 -0.11 -13.22
CA VAL A 200 15.03 -1.06 -13.23
C VAL A 200 14.09 -0.74 -14.39
N ASP A 201 13.97 -1.66 -15.33
CA ASP A 201 13.04 -1.58 -16.44
C ASP A 201 11.82 -2.45 -16.19
N LEU A 202 10.64 -1.85 -16.29
CA LEU A 202 9.37 -2.50 -16.01
C LEU A 202 8.44 -2.40 -17.21
N ARG A 203 8.12 -3.54 -17.82
CA ARG A 203 7.06 -3.61 -18.83
C ARG A 203 5.74 -3.99 -18.18
N ARG A 204 4.72 -3.19 -18.47
CA ARG A 204 3.37 -3.36 -17.93
C ARG A 204 2.35 -3.41 -19.06
N SER A 205 1.33 -4.24 -18.90
CA SER A 205 0.15 -4.24 -19.74
C SER A 205 -1.09 -3.92 -18.89
N TYR A 206 -2.12 -3.37 -19.52
CA TYR A 206 -3.43 -3.31 -18.90
C TYR A 206 -3.97 -4.73 -18.78
N LYS A 207 -4.56 -5.07 -17.62
CA LYS A 207 -5.27 -6.33 -17.48
C LYS A 207 -6.37 -6.35 -18.56
N PRO A 208 -6.39 -7.31 -19.50
CA PRO A 208 -7.48 -7.38 -20.45
C PRO A 208 -8.77 -7.51 -19.64
N LYS A 209 -9.76 -6.64 -19.89
CA LYS A 209 -11.12 -6.88 -19.42
C LYS A 209 -11.52 -8.20 -20.06
N ASN A 210 -11.52 -9.30 -19.31
CA ASN A 210 -12.17 -10.52 -19.76
C ASN A 210 -13.60 -10.12 -20.12
N LYS A 211 -13.91 -10.13 -21.42
CA LYS A 211 -15.29 -10.23 -21.90
C LYS A 211 -15.74 -11.59 -21.37
N GLN A 212 -16.39 -11.60 -20.21
CA GLN A 212 -17.21 -12.72 -19.79
C GLN A 212 -18.29 -12.86 -20.84
N GLY A 213 -18.20 -13.94 -21.63
CA GLY A 213 -19.34 -14.49 -22.35
C GLY A 213 -20.23 -15.25 -21.39
#